data_AF-A0A1I3RIC2-F1
#
_entry.id   AF-A0A1I3RIC2-F1
#
_cell.length_a   1.000
_cell.length_b   1.000
_cell.length_c   1.000
_cell.angle_alpha   90.00
_cell.angle_beta   90.00
_cell.angle_gamma   90.00
#
_symmetry.space_group_name_H-M   'P 1'
#
loop_
_entity.id
_entity.type
_entity.pdbx_description
1 polymer ?
#
loop_
_entity_poly.entity_id
_entity_poly.type
_entity_poly.pdbx_seq_one_letter_code
_entity_poly.pdbx_strand_id
1 'polypeptide(L)'
;MDADPTVKAGQKTVSVKILSPVQPIPPAPLPGLPFIPVEFDATTVTAYVGQNTFRLAWSIRARAMRAPRTAAVPAPAKNTVTAGKEAA
;
A
#
# COMPACT_ATOMS: atom_id res chain seq x y z
N MET A 1 -2.22 2.39 -1.35
CA MET A 1 -3.29 1.37 -1.40
C MET A 1 -4.37 1.88 -0.51
N ASP A 2 -5.43 2.41 -1.10
CA ASP A 2 -6.56 2.91 -0.33
C ASP A 2 -7.56 1.77 -0.10
N ALA A 3 -7.91 1.52 1.17
CA ALA A 3 -8.86 0.50 1.56
C ALA A 3 -10.32 0.96 1.37
N ASP A 4 -10.56 2.25 1.13
CA ASP A 4 -11.89 2.81 0.96
C ASP A 4 -12.52 2.29 -0.35
N PRO A 5 -13.68 1.62 -0.29
CA PRO A 5 -14.37 1.13 -1.48
C PRO A 5 -14.80 2.25 -2.44
N THR A 6 -15.04 3.47 -1.96
CA THR A 6 -15.60 4.60 -2.73
C THR A 6 -14.59 5.34 -3.62
N VAL A 7 -13.29 5.11 -3.41
CA VAL A 7 -12.21 5.77 -4.16
C VAL A 7 -12.21 5.35 -5.63
N LYS A 8 -11.85 6.26 -6.54
CA LYS A 8 -11.73 5.93 -7.97
C LYS A 8 -10.58 4.94 -8.22
N ALA A 9 -10.76 3.97 -9.12
CA ALA A 9 -9.80 2.89 -9.36
C ALA A 9 -8.36 3.38 -9.64
N GLY A 10 -8.19 4.47 -10.38
CA GLY A 10 -6.88 5.05 -10.70
C GLY A 10 -6.16 5.73 -9.51
N GLN A 11 -6.84 5.90 -8.38
CA GLN A 11 -6.27 6.46 -7.14
C GLN A 11 -6.08 5.39 -6.05
N LYS A 12 -6.66 4.20 -6.21
CA LYS A 12 -6.54 3.12 -5.21
C LYS A 12 -5.14 2.53 -5.15
N THR A 13 -4.49 2.35 -6.30
CA THR A 13 -3.31 1.49 -6.44
C THR A 13 -2.26 2.09 -7.37
N VAL A 14 -1.02 1.61 -7.23
CA VAL A 14 0.08 1.87 -8.17
C VAL A 14 0.61 0.54 -8.68
N SER A 15 1.03 0.52 -9.95
CA SER A 15 1.67 -0.66 -10.55
C SER A 15 3.18 -0.60 -10.36
N VAL A 16 3.76 -1.69 -9.85
CA VAL A 16 5.21 -1.83 -9.64
C VAL A 16 5.75 -2.96 -10.50
N LYS A 17 6.77 -2.68 -11.32
CA LYS A 17 7.45 -3.71 -12.10
C LYS A 17 8.64 -4.27 -11.33
N ILE A 18 8.63 -5.57 -11.06
CA ILE A 18 9.71 -6.24 -10.34
C ILE A 18 10.69 -6.83 -11.35
N LEU A 19 11.95 -6.39 -11.30
CA LEU A 19 13.03 -6.81 -12.18
C LEU A 19 13.95 -7.79 -11.44
N SER A 20 13.47 -9.02 -11.27
CA SER A 20 14.17 -10.11 -10.58
C SER A 20 14.54 -11.23 -11.55
N PRO A 21 15.72 -11.89 -11.40
CA PRO A 21 16.08 -13.06 -12.20
C PRO A 21 15.22 -14.29 -11.89
N VAL A 22 14.61 -14.31 -10.70
CA VAL A 22 13.70 -15.38 -10.25
C VAL A 22 12.31 -14.82 -9.98
N GLN A 23 11.29 -15.65 -10.12
CA GLN A 23 9.92 -15.23 -9.83
C GLN A 23 9.80 -14.79 -8.36
N PRO A 24 9.36 -13.55 -8.09
CA PRO A 24 9.10 -13.11 -6.73
C PRO A 24 7.86 -13.81 -6.18
N ILE A 25 7.96 -14.40 -5.00
CA ILE A 25 6.85 -15.04 -4.29
C ILE A 25 6.24 -14.02 -3.32
N PRO A 26 4.92 -13.78 -3.36
CA PRO A 26 4.25 -12.91 -2.41
C PRO A 26 4.43 -13.37 -0.95
N PRO A 27 4.65 -12.46 0.00
CA PRO A 27 4.64 -12.77 1.43
C PRO A 27 3.29 -13.31 1.92
N ALA A 28 3.31 -13.96 3.08
CA ALA A 28 2.09 -14.45 3.72
C ALA A 28 1.18 -13.28 4.16
N PRO A 29 -0.15 -13.44 4.07
CA PRO A 29 -1.09 -12.47 4.63
C PRO A 29 -0.91 -12.31 6.13
N LEU A 30 -1.07 -11.08 6.64
CA LEU A 30 -1.13 -10.81 8.07
C LEU A 30 -2.59 -10.65 8.53
N PRO A 31 -2.98 -11.21 9.69
CA PRO A 31 -4.34 -11.06 10.22
C PRO A 31 -4.73 -9.60 10.46
N GLY A 32 -5.99 -9.27 10.20
CA GLY A 32 -6.56 -7.95 10.51
C GLY A 32 -6.18 -6.82 9.54
N LEU A 33 -5.42 -7.10 8.48
CA LEU A 33 -5.10 -6.12 7.45
C LEU A 33 -5.94 -6.34 6.18
N PRO A 34 -6.41 -5.25 5.52
CA PRO A 34 -7.18 -5.35 4.28
C PRO A 34 -6.33 -5.74 3.05
N PHE A 35 -5.01 -5.74 3.18
CA PHE A 35 -4.06 -6.11 2.13
C PHE A 35 -2.81 -6.76 2.73
N ILE A 36 -2.13 -7.59 1.95
CA ILE A 36 -0.85 -8.21 2.31
C ILE A 36 0.22 -7.12 2.30
N PRO A 37 0.85 -6.81 3.44
CA PRO A 37 1.88 -5.80 3.48
C PRO A 37 3.18 -6.34 2.88
N VAL A 38 3.84 -5.50 2.09
CA VAL A 38 5.02 -5.86 1.32
C VAL A 38 6.04 -4.74 1.38
N GLU A 39 7.29 -5.08 1.61
CA GLU A 39 8.44 -4.21 1.39
C GLU A 39 9.11 -4.52 0.04
N PHE A 40 9.43 -3.46 -0.71
CA PHE A 40 10.15 -3.54 -1.98
C PHE A 40 11.58 -3.05 -1.84
N ASP A 41 12.54 -3.87 -2.26
CA ASP A 41 13.96 -3.49 -2.24
C ASP A 41 14.42 -2.85 -3.55
N ALA A 42 15.38 -1.92 -3.44
CA ALA A 42 16.00 -1.19 -4.54
C ALA A 42 14.97 -0.56 -5.49
N THR A 43 13.99 0.14 -4.91
CA THR A 43 12.93 0.81 -5.64
C THR A 43 13.47 2.03 -6.39
N THR A 44 13.09 2.15 -7.66
CA THR A 44 13.39 3.30 -8.52
C THR A 44 12.09 3.88 -9.06
N VAL A 45 12.05 5.20 -9.16
CA VAL A 45 10.90 5.96 -9.64
C VAL A 45 11.36 6.84 -10.79
N THR A 46 10.76 6.68 -11.96
CA THR A 46 11.13 7.43 -13.17
C THR A 46 9.94 8.22 -13.69
N ALA A 47 10.10 9.53 -13.79
CA ALA A 47 9.14 10.42 -14.44
C ALA A 47 9.14 10.21 -15.96
N TYR A 48 7.96 10.27 -16.58
CA TYR A 48 7.81 10.29 -18.04
C TYR A 48 6.53 11.02 -18.45
N VAL A 49 6.41 11.38 -19.73
CA VAL A 49 5.16 11.92 -20.28
C VAL A 49 4.27 10.77 -20.75
N GLY A 50 3.08 10.65 -20.17
CA GLY A 50 2.12 9.61 -20.52
C GLY A 50 1.66 9.75 -21.97
N GLN A 51 1.82 8.70 -22.76
CA GLN A 51 1.52 8.73 -24.20
C GLN A 51 0.05 9.01 -24.51
N ASN A 52 -0.87 8.51 -23.67
CA ASN A 52 -2.31 8.68 -23.87
C ASN A 52 -2.87 9.96 -23.22
N THR A 53 -2.16 10.50 -22.22
CA THR A 53 -2.67 11.61 -21.41
C THR A 53 -1.91 12.91 -21.66
N PHE A 54 -0.71 12.84 -22.24
CA PHE A 54 0.28 13.92 -22.37
C PHE A 54 0.59 14.63 -21.03
N ARG A 55 0.37 13.93 -19.91
CA ARG A 55 0.63 14.42 -18.54
C ARG A 55 1.81 13.69 -17.93
N LEU A 56 2.38 14.27 -16.87
CA LEU A 56 3.40 13.61 -16.04
C LEU A 56 2.86 12.28 -15.51
N ALA A 57 3.64 11.22 -15.70
CA ALA A 57 3.39 9.86 -15.25
C ALA A 57 4.66 9.27 -14.62
N TRP A 58 4.51 8.15 -13.91
CA TRP A 58 5.57 7.55 -13.10
C TRP A 58 5.72 6.06 -13.37
N SER A 59 6.95 5.62 -13.63
CA SER A 59 7.31 4.21 -13.70
C SER A 59 7.99 3.83 -12.38
N ILE A 60 7.37 2.91 -11.64
CA ILE A 60 7.92 2.40 -10.38
C ILE A 60 8.47 0.99 -10.65
N ARG A 61 9.75 0.77 -10.30
CA ARG A 61 10.42 -0.52 -10.47
C ARG A 61 11.11 -0.92 -9.17
N ALA A 62 11.13 -2.22 -8.88
CA ALA A 62 11.80 -2.80 -7.72
C ALA A 62 12.62 -4.03 -8.10
N ARG A 63 13.50 -4.49 -7.22
CA ARG A 63 14.31 -5.71 -7.43
C ARG A 63 13.83 -6.92 -6.66
N ALA A 64 13.25 -6.73 -5.47
CA ALA A 64 12.73 -7.82 -4.65
C ALA A 64 11.49 -7.39 -3.87
N MET A 65 10.75 -8.40 -3.38
CA MET A 65 9.55 -8.28 -2.56
C MET A 65 9.76 -9.12 -1.29
N ARG A 66 9.51 -8.56 -0.10
CA ARG A 66 9.67 -9.24 1.19
C ARG A 66 8.57 -8.86 2.18
N ALA A 67 8.44 -9.66 3.23
CA ALA A 67 7.61 -9.30 4.39
C ALA A 67 8.18 -8.06 5.10
N PRO A 68 7.35 -7.23 5.74
CA PRO A 68 7.81 -6.07 6.47
C PRO A 68 8.76 -6.41 7.63
N ARG A 69 9.81 -5.61 7.84
CA ARG A 69 10.82 -5.86 8.88
C ARG A 69 10.32 -5.63 10.31
N THR A 70 9.31 -4.76 10.47
CA THR A 70 8.64 -4.51 11.75
C THR A 70 7.19 -4.96 11.65
N ALA A 71 6.90 -6.18 12.08
CA ALA A 71 5.53 -6.62 12.36
C ALA A 71 5.04 -5.92 13.64
N ALA A 72 4.84 -4.60 13.59
CA ALA A 72 4.05 -3.92 14.60
C ALA A 72 2.59 -4.32 14.35
N VAL A 73 2.12 -5.31 15.11
CA VAL A 73 0.70 -5.63 15.25
C VAL A 73 -0.02 -4.30 15.55
N PRO A 74 -0.98 -3.86 14.72
CA PRO A 74 -1.77 -2.69 15.05
C PRO A 74 -2.51 -2.99 16.36
N ALA A 75 -2.25 -2.20 17.40
CA ALA A 75 -3.06 -2.24 18.61
C ALA A 75 -4.51 -1.93 18.21
N PRO A 76 -5.52 -2.66 18.74
CA PRO A 76 -6.91 -2.42 18.39
C PRO A 76 -7.25 -0.96 18.73
N ALA A 77 -7.84 -0.25 17.76
CA ALA A 77 -8.36 1.08 17.95
C ALA A 77 -9.38 1.05 19.10
N LYS A 78 -9.01 1.63 20.24
CA LYS A 78 -9.96 1.87 21.33
C LYS A 78 -10.91 2.97 20.85
N ASN A 79 -12.09 2.57 20.39
CA ASN A 79 -13.23 3.48 20.30
C ASN A 79 -13.58 3.92 21.73
N THR A 80 -12.98 5.00 22.20
CA THR A 80 -13.49 5.75 23.34
C THR A 80 -14.74 6.49 22.87
N VAL A 81 -15.89 5.81 22.97
CA VAL A 81 -17.18 6.50 23.01
C VAL A 81 -17.20 7.28 24.32
N THR A 82 -17.01 8.59 24.23
CA THR A 82 -17.30 9.52 25.33
C THR A 82 -18.81 9.49 25.56
N ALA A 83 -19.24 8.68 26.53
CA ALA A 83 -20.61 8.70 27.03
C ALA A 83 -20.89 10.05 27.70
N GLY A 84 -22.04 10.63 27.36
CA GLY A 84 -22.40 12.02 27.60
C GLY A 84 -22.37 12.44 29.07
N LYS A 85 -22.04 13.72 29.26
CA LYS A 85 -22.32 14.47 30.49
C LYS A 85 -23.11 15.71 30.13
N GLU A 86 -24.43 15.59 30.26
CA GLU A 86 -25.42 16.67 30.42
C GLU A 86 -26.54 16.05 31.28
N ALA A 87 -27.17 16.67 32.25
CA ALA A 87 -26.99 17.90 33.02
C ALA A 87 -27.70 17.65 34.38
N ALA A 88 -27.35 18.47 35.37
CA ALA A 88 -28.02 18.51 36.68
C ALA A 88 -29.37 19.23 36.61
#